data_AF-A0A945TQ53-F1
#
_entry.id   AF-A0A945TQ53-F1
#
_cell.length_a   1.000
_cell.length_b   1.000
_cell.length_c   1.000
_cell.angle_alpha   90.00
_cell.angle_beta   90.00
_cell.angle_gamma   90.00
#
_symmetry.space_group_name_H-M   'P 1'
#
loop_
_entity.id
_entity.type
_entity.pdbx_description
1 polymer ?
#
loop_
_entity_poly.entity_id
_entity_poly.type
_entity_poly.pdbx_seq_one_letter_code
_entity_poly.pdbx_strand_id
1 'polypeptide(L)'
;MARIFLALVALVGLMWLAAWLGKASPAQRGRALKLIVLYGIAGALLLLVVTGRIPWMFAIISAAVPWLQRFLVAKQAWNMFKSSRGPSAGKSSTVETVVLRMTLDHDSGDLDGEVISGPFSGRGLVDLSEAQLLELLQDCRARDGQSAALLEAYLDRTRGDNWRTADEASDHGIPPNTQGAMSVGQAAEILGVPADASNEEITAAHRRLIQKLHTDRGGTDYLAALINEARDTLNSSG
;
A
#
# COMPACT_ATOMS: atom_id res chain seq x y z
N MET A 1 56.14 12.76 40.97
CA MET A 1 56.92 12.46 39.75
C MET A 1 56.12 11.66 38.71
N ALA A 2 55.60 10.47 39.01
CA ALA A 2 54.87 9.64 38.03
C ALA A 2 53.67 10.32 37.34
N ARG A 3 52.91 11.15 38.06
CA ARG A 3 51.75 11.89 37.51
C ARG A 3 52.15 12.96 36.48
N ILE A 4 53.28 13.63 36.71
CA ILE A 4 53.80 14.68 35.81
C ILE A 4 54.34 14.03 34.53
N PHE A 5 55.00 12.88 34.66
CA PHE A 5 55.47 12.09 33.53
C PHE A 5 54.31 11.58 32.65
N LEU A 6 53.25 11.04 33.26
CA LEU A 6 52.05 10.62 32.53
C LEU A 6 51.35 11.78 31.82
N ALA A 7 51.26 12.95 32.46
CA ALA A 7 50.70 14.15 31.84
C ALA A 7 51.51 14.61 30.63
N LEU A 8 52.84 14.52 30.72
CA LEU A 8 53.75 14.91 29.64
C LEU A 8 53.68 13.93 28.45
N VAL A 9 53.62 12.63 28.71
CA VAL A 9 53.43 11.60 27.66
C VAL A 9 52.08 11.76 26.98
N ALA A 10 51.01 12.03 27.75
CA ALA A 10 49.68 12.29 27.19
C ALA A 10 49.66 13.55 26.30
N LEU A 11 50.33 14.62 26.73
CA LEU A 11 50.43 15.87 25.97
C LEU A 11 51.18 15.67 24.64
N VAL A 12 52.31 14.96 24.67
CA VAL A 12 53.08 14.63 23.45
C VAL A 12 52.26 13.75 22.51
N GLY A 13 51.56 12.74 23.05
CA GLY A 13 50.65 11.89 22.27
C GLY A 13 49.53 12.70 21.60
N LEU A 14 48.94 13.66 22.31
CA LEU A 14 47.86 14.51 21.80
C LEU A 14 48.35 15.49 20.71
N MET A 15 49.55 16.07 20.89
CA MET A 15 50.21 16.88 19.86
C MET A 15 50.51 16.07 18.58
N TRP A 16 51.03 14.85 18.72
CA TRP A 16 51.31 13.97 17.58
C TRP A 16 50.03 13.59 16.83
N LEU A 17 48.96 13.30 17.58
CA LEU A 17 47.64 12.98 17.03
C LEU A 17 47.04 14.15 16.24
N ALA A 18 47.13 15.37 16.76
CA ALA A 18 46.66 16.58 16.09
C ALA A 18 47.44 16.87 14.80
N ALA A 19 48.77 16.70 14.83
CA ALA A 19 49.62 16.84 13.66
C ALA A 19 49.31 15.78 12.58
N TRP A 20 48.92 14.57 12.98
CA TRP A 20 48.53 13.50 12.08
C TRP A 20 47.16 13.74 11.43
N LEU A 21 46.18 14.25 12.18
CA LEU A 21 44.84 14.55 11.68
C LEU A 21 44.83 15.64 10.60
N GLY A 22 45.75 16.61 10.70
CA GLY A 22 45.94 17.66 9.70
C GLY A 22 46.34 17.15 8.32
N LYS A 23 47.10 16.04 8.24
CA LYS A 23 47.62 15.46 7.00
C LYS A 23 46.73 14.39 6.36
N ALA A 24 45.71 13.89 7.07
CA ALA A 24 44.85 12.81 6.59
C ALA A 24 43.76 13.32 5.61
N SER A 25 43.43 12.51 4.60
CA SER A 25 42.33 12.77 3.65
C SER A 25 40.94 12.77 4.34
N PRO A 26 39.92 13.49 3.85
CA PRO A 26 38.61 13.59 4.50
C PRO A 26 37.92 12.23 4.75
N ALA A 27 38.14 11.24 3.87
CA ALA A 27 37.64 9.88 4.06
C ALA A 27 38.37 9.09 5.16
N GLN A 28 39.68 9.30 5.33
CA GLN A 28 40.47 8.67 6.39
C GLN A 28 40.24 9.33 7.75
N ARG A 29 40.00 10.65 7.79
CA ARG A 29 39.68 11.39 9.02
C ARG A 29 38.48 10.79 9.76
N GLY A 30 37.45 10.35 9.04
CA GLY A 30 36.27 9.73 9.65
C GLY A 30 36.56 8.42 10.38
N ARG A 31 37.42 7.56 9.82
CA ARG A 31 37.83 6.29 10.46
C ARG A 31 38.81 6.54 11.60
N ALA A 32 39.79 7.41 11.36
CA ALA A 32 40.76 7.84 12.36
C ALA A 32 40.09 8.42 13.60
N LEU A 33 39.12 9.33 13.42
CA LEU A 33 38.40 9.96 14.52
C LEU A 33 37.63 8.94 15.36
N LYS A 34 36.98 7.95 14.71
CA LYS A 34 36.29 6.87 15.42
C LYS A 34 37.24 6.04 16.28
N LEU A 35 38.40 5.67 15.73
CA LEU A 35 39.41 4.90 16.47
C LEU A 35 40.00 5.72 17.62
N ILE A 36 40.30 7.00 17.39
CA ILE A 36 40.80 7.92 18.41
C ILE A 36 39.83 8.03 19.59
N VAL A 37 38.53 8.23 19.31
CA VAL A 37 37.51 8.31 20.35
C VAL A 37 37.41 6.98 21.11
N LEU A 38 37.42 5.85 20.41
CA LEU A 38 37.35 4.52 21.03
C LEU A 38 38.54 4.27 21.97
N TYR A 39 39.77 4.45 21.48
CA TYR A 39 40.98 4.23 22.27
C TYR A 39 41.13 5.28 23.39
N GLY A 40 40.66 6.51 23.17
CA GLY A 40 40.63 7.55 24.19
C GLY A 40 39.70 7.19 25.36
N ILE A 41 38.49 6.70 25.07
CA ILE A 41 37.55 6.22 26.09
C ILE A 41 38.14 5.02 26.83
N ALA A 42 38.70 4.05 26.11
CA ALA A 42 39.32 2.87 26.71
C ALA A 42 40.50 3.24 27.64
N GLY A 43 41.37 4.16 27.21
CA GLY A 43 42.48 4.67 28.01
C GLY A 43 42.03 5.43 29.26
N ALA A 44 40.98 6.26 29.14
CA ALA A 44 40.40 6.97 30.27
C ALA A 44 39.81 6.01 31.31
N LEU A 45 39.09 4.97 30.87
CA LEU A 45 38.56 3.92 31.74
C LEU A 45 39.69 3.16 32.45
N LEU A 46 40.74 2.78 31.73
CA LEU A 46 41.91 2.09 32.29
C LEU A 46 42.62 2.96 33.35
N LEU A 47 42.81 4.25 33.08
CA LEU A 47 43.38 5.20 34.03
C LEU A 47 42.52 5.31 35.29
N LEU A 48 41.19 5.31 35.14
CA LEU A 48 40.25 5.36 36.26
C LEU A 48 40.35 4.13 37.18
N VAL A 49 40.54 2.95 36.58
CA VAL A 49 40.77 1.69 37.30
C VAL A 49 42.11 1.73 38.06
N VAL A 50 43.19 2.13 37.38
CA VAL A 50 44.54 2.22 37.97
C VAL A 50 44.61 3.25 39.10
N THR A 51 43.83 4.33 39.02
CA THR A 51 43.77 5.38 40.05
C THR A 51 42.81 5.08 41.19
N GLY A 52 42.16 3.91 41.20
CA GLY A 52 41.25 3.47 42.27
C GLY A 52 39.91 4.21 42.31
N ARG A 53 39.51 4.91 41.23
CA ARG A 53 38.28 5.71 41.16
C ARG A 53 37.12 4.98 40.50
N ILE A 54 36.97 3.69 40.77
CA ILE A 54 35.89 2.83 40.24
C ILE A 54 34.47 3.40 40.45
N PRO A 55 34.13 4.08 41.58
CA PRO A 55 32.79 4.65 41.75
C PRO A 55 32.37 5.64 40.66
N TRP A 56 33.33 6.34 40.04
CA TRP A 56 33.05 7.27 38.94
C TRP A 56 32.67 6.55 37.64
N MET A 57 33.09 5.30 37.42
CA MET A 57 32.61 4.51 36.27
C MET A 57 31.12 4.23 36.40
N PHE A 58 30.67 3.82 37.59
CA PHE A 58 29.26 3.56 37.84
C PHE A 58 28.41 4.82 37.70
N ALA A 59 28.93 5.98 38.12
CA ALA A 59 28.25 7.26 37.91
C ALA A 59 28.10 7.61 36.42
N ILE A 60 29.16 7.43 35.63
CA ILE A 60 29.14 7.70 34.18
C ILE A 60 28.17 6.75 33.47
N ILE A 61 28.21 5.45 33.78
CA ILE A 61 27.32 4.45 33.18
C ILE A 61 25.87 4.79 33.52
N SER A 62 25.57 5.04 34.80
CA SER A 62 24.21 5.38 35.26
C SER A 62 23.68 6.65 34.61
N ALA A 63 24.51 7.68 34.46
CA ALA A 63 24.13 8.92 33.79
C ALA A 63 23.94 8.76 32.27
N ALA A 64 24.62 7.79 31.65
CA ALA A 64 24.53 7.55 30.21
C ALA A 64 23.27 6.76 29.80
N VAL A 65 22.72 5.92 30.68
CA VAL A 65 21.51 5.12 30.40
C VAL A 65 20.33 5.95 29.85
N PRO A 66 19.88 7.05 30.50
CA PRO A 66 18.71 7.81 30.00
C PRO A 66 18.98 8.48 28.66
N TRP A 67 20.23 8.87 28.38
CA TRP A 67 20.62 9.44 27.10
C TRP A 67 20.65 8.40 25.98
N LEU A 68 21.13 7.19 26.27
CA LEU A 68 21.10 6.10 25.30
C LEU A 68 19.67 5.72 24.95
N GLN A 69 18.78 5.62 25.94
CA GLN A 69 17.35 5.36 25.72
C GLN A 69 16.71 6.44 24.84
N ARG A 70 16.94 7.73 25.15
CA ARG A 70 16.46 8.85 24.32
C ARG A 70 17.00 8.82 22.90
N PHE A 71 18.28 8.49 22.72
CA PHE A 71 18.90 8.36 21.40
C PHE A 71 18.29 7.20 20.59
N LEU A 72 18.06 6.04 21.21
CA LEU A 72 17.45 4.90 20.53
C LEU A 72 16.01 5.21 20.11
N VAL A 73 15.20 5.82 20.98
CA VAL A 73 13.84 6.25 20.67
C VAL A 73 13.84 7.33 19.59
N ALA A 74 14.72 8.33 19.67
CA ALA A 74 14.85 9.37 18.65
C ALA A 74 15.29 8.79 17.29
N LYS A 75 16.20 7.82 17.28
CA LYS A 75 16.64 7.11 16.07
C LYS A 75 15.51 6.27 15.47
N GLN A 76 14.73 5.59 16.30
CA GLN A 76 13.57 4.82 15.87
C GLN A 76 12.46 5.74 15.31
N ALA A 77 12.18 6.85 15.99
CA ALA A 77 11.26 7.88 15.52
C ALA A 77 11.74 8.53 14.21
N TRP A 78 13.04 8.76 14.06
CA TRP A 78 13.64 9.29 12.84
C TRP A 78 13.56 8.30 11.68
N ASN A 79 13.82 7.00 11.93
CA ASN A 79 13.66 5.95 10.93
C ASN A 79 12.19 5.80 10.52
N MET A 80 11.27 5.89 11.48
CA MET A 80 9.83 5.88 11.24
C MET A 80 9.40 7.11 10.42
N PHE A 81 9.82 8.31 10.81
CA PHE A 81 9.60 9.54 10.04
C PHE A 81 10.19 9.50 8.63
N LYS A 82 11.36 8.85 8.46
CA LYS A 82 11.96 8.63 7.14
C LYS A 82 11.16 7.63 6.30
N SER A 83 10.50 6.65 6.90
CA SER A 83 9.52 5.78 6.23
C SER A 83 8.12 6.39 6.10
N SER A 84 7.80 7.43 6.89
CA SER A 84 6.55 8.21 6.82
C SER A 84 6.65 9.43 5.90
N ARG A 85 7.84 9.73 5.36
CA ARG A 85 7.94 10.43 4.07
C ARG A 85 7.29 9.47 3.06
N GLY A 86 6.03 9.75 2.77
CA GLY A 86 5.20 8.97 1.86
C GLY A 86 5.86 8.73 0.50
N PRO A 87 5.25 7.87 -0.34
CA PRO A 87 5.75 7.60 -1.67
C PRO A 87 6.10 8.92 -2.37
N SER A 88 7.27 8.96 -2.99
CA SER A 88 7.79 10.17 -3.63
C SER A 88 6.74 10.76 -4.57
N ALA A 89 6.24 11.95 -4.24
CA ALA A 89 5.36 12.72 -5.11
C ALA A 89 6.00 12.85 -6.52
N GLY A 90 5.20 12.58 -7.55
CA GLY A 90 5.55 12.74 -8.96
C GLY A 90 6.04 11.48 -9.70
N LYS A 91 5.77 10.27 -9.20
CA LYS A 91 5.95 9.06 -10.02
C LYS A 91 4.66 8.77 -10.76
N SER A 92 4.70 8.80 -12.09
CA SER A 92 3.71 8.14 -12.93
C SER A 92 4.25 6.79 -13.38
N SER A 93 3.41 5.76 -13.42
CA SER A 93 3.74 4.47 -14.00
C SER A 93 3.08 4.33 -15.35
N THR A 94 3.87 4.23 -16.41
CA THR A 94 3.39 3.90 -17.76
C THR A 94 3.46 2.40 -17.97
N VAL A 95 2.34 1.80 -18.36
CA VAL A 95 2.21 0.38 -18.72
C VAL A 95 1.76 0.32 -20.17
N GLU A 96 2.56 -0.36 -21.01
CA GLU A 96 2.24 -0.61 -22.42
C GLU A 96 1.87 -2.08 -22.61
N THR A 97 0.75 -2.33 -23.27
CA THR A 97 0.30 -3.67 -23.69
C THR A 97 0.28 -3.77 -25.20
N VAL A 98 -0.38 -4.80 -25.76
CA VAL A 98 -0.50 -4.98 -27.21
C VAL A 98 -1.46 -3.96 -27.85
N VAL A 99 -2.50 -3.54 -27.11
CA VAL A 99 -3.57 -2.67 -27.63
C VAL A 99 -3.55 -1.27 -27.00
N LEU A 100 -3.05 -1.14 -25.77
CA LEU A 100 -3.20 0.07 -24.96
C LEU A 100 -1.87 0.53 -24.35
N ARG A 101 -1.71 1.84 -24.23
CA ARG A 101 -0.72 2.48 -23.37
C ARG A 101 -1.47 3.22 -22.27
N MET A 102 -1.25 2.83 -21.02
CA MET A 102 -1.86 3.48 -19.87
C MET A 102 -0.81 4.17 -19.01
N THR A 103 -1.17 5.31 -18.42
CA THR A 103 -0.34 6.04 -17.46
C THR A 103 -1.15 6.25 -16.19
N LEU A 104 -0.63 5.76 -15.07
CA LEU A 104 -1.20 5.95 -13.74
C LEU A 104 -0.40 7.00 -12.98
N ASP A 105 -1.03 8.12 -12.65
CA ASP A 105 -0.50 9.08 -11.67
C ASP A 105 -0.71 8.50 -10.26
N HIS A 106 0.36 8.29 -9.50
CA HIS A 106 0.28 7.70 -8.15
C HIS A 106 -0.18 8.70 -7.07
N ASP A 107 -0.19 10.00 -7.37
CA ASP A 107 -0.57 11.05 -6.42
C ASP A 107 -2.07 11.36 -6.51
N SER A 108 -2.62 11.48 -7.73
CA SER A 108 -4.09 11.61 -7.92
C SER A 108 -4.79 10.26 -8.06
N GLY A 109 -4.02 9.22 -8.38
CA GLY A 109 -4.54 7.94 -8.81
C GLY A 109 -5.07 7.97 -10.26
N ASP A 110 -5.05 9.10 -10.97
CA ASP A 110 -5.71 9.19 -12.27
C ASP A 110 -5.06 8.26 -13.29
N LEU A 111 -5.93 7.52 -13.98
CA LEU A 111 -5.55 6.54 -14.98
C LEU A 111 -5.93 7.13 -16.34
N ASP A 112 -4.92 7.51 -17.10
CA ASP A 112 -5.08 7.96 -18.49
C ASP A 112 -4.60 6.87 -19.44
N GLY A 113 -5.07 6.87 -20.68
CA GLY A 113 -4.58 5.92 -21.66
C GLY A 113 -4.92 6.23 -23.10
N GLU A 114 -4.14 5.63 -23.98
CA GLU A 114 -4.17 5.81 -25.43
C GLU A 114 -4.23 4.43 -26.11
N VAL A 115 -5.00 4.34 -27.18
CA VAL A 115 -5.06 3.13 -28.02
C VAL A 115 -3.88 3.14 -28.98
N ILE A 116 -3.01 2.15 -28.90
CA ILE A 116 -1.80 2.07 -29.75
C ILE A 116 -1.98 1.12 -30.95
N SER A 117 -2.99 0.23 -30.91
CA SER A 117 -3.25 -0.76 -31.95
C SER A 117 -4.74 -0.99 -32.14
N GLY A 118 -5.17 -1.31 -33.37
CA GLY A 118 -6.57 -1.54 -33.71
C GLY A 118 -7.28 -0.33 -34.36
N PRO A 119 -8.62 -0.40 -34.48
CA PRO A 119 -9.42 0.57 -35.26
C PRO A 119 -9.38 1.99 -34.68
N PHE A 120 -9.10 2.13 -33.39
CA PHE A 120 -9.04 3.41 -32.68
C PHE A 120 -7.62 3.90 -32.39
N SER A 121 -6.61 3.34 -33.07
CA SER A 121 -5.20 3.69 -32.84
C SER A 121 -4.92 5.20 -32.94
N GLY A 122 -4.11 5.72 -32.00
CA GLY A 122 -3.75 7.13 -31.87
C GLY A 122 -4.81 8.02 -31.22
N ARG A 123 -5.88 7.44 -30.63
CA ARG A 123 -6.89 8.19 -29.87
C ARG A 123 -6.74 7.94 -28.37
N GLY A 124 -6.97 8.99 -27.59
CA GLY A 124 -7.08 8.88 -26.13
C GLY A 124 -8.39 8.18 -25.73
N LEU A 125 -8.35 7.40 -24.65
CA LEU A 125 -9.53 6.72 -24.10
C LEU A 125 -10.64 7.70 -23.70
N VAL A 126 -10.27 8.92 -23.30
CA VAL A 126 -11.19 10.01 -22.94
C VAL A 126 -11.98 10.53 -24.16
N ASP A 127 -11.41 10.43 -25.36
CA ASP A 127 -12.03 10.92 -26.59
C ASP A 127 -13.01 9.90 -27.21
N LEU A 128 -13.03 8.67 -26.71
CA LEU A 128 -13.87 7.60 -27.22
C LEU A 128 -15.25 7.62 -26.55
N SER A 129 -16.28 7.43 -27.38
CA SER A 129 -17.64 7.27 -26.87
C SER A 129 -17.79 5.94 -26.11
N GLU A 130 -18.83 5.83 -25.29
CA GLU A 130 -19.10 4.61 -24.53
C GLU A 130 -19.23 3.37 -25.43
N ALA A 131 -19.97 3.49 -26.54
CA ALA A 131 -20.11 2.43 -27.52
C ALA A 131 -18.76 2.03 -28.15
N GLN A 132 -17.87 2.99 -28.43
CA GLN A 132 -16.55 2.72 -28.99
C GLN A 132 -15.61 2.04 -27.99
N LEU A 133 -15.74 2.36 -26.70
CA LEU A 133 -14.95 1.73 -25.65
C LEU A 133 -15.39 0.28 -25.39
N LEU A 134 -16.68 -0.02 -25.48
CA LEU A 134 -17.18 -1.40 -25.43
C LEU A 134 -16.74 -2.21 -26.65
N GLU A 135 -16.79 -1.62 -27.85
CA GLU A 135 -16.26 -2.25 -29.06
C GLU A 135 -14.75 -2.54 -28.94
N LEU A 136 -13.98 -1.57 -28.41
CA LEU A 136 -12.56 -1.76 -28.12
C LEU A 136 -12.32 -2.84 -27.06
N LEU A 137 -13.19 -2.96 -26.05
CA LEU A 137 -13.08 -3.98 -25.02
C LEU A 137 -13.28 -5.38 -25.58
N GLN A 138 -14.23 -5.58 -26.48
CA GLN A 138 -14.44 -6.84 -27.18
C GLN A 138 -13.20 -7.22 -28.02
N ASP A 139 -12.62 -6.26 -28.74
CA ASP A 139 -11.37 -6.48 -29.52
C ASP A 139 -10.17 -6.78 -28.60
N CYS A 140 -10.07 -6.10 -27.46
CA CYS A 140 -9.06 -6.38 -26.43
C CYS A 140 -9.19 -7.81 -25.89
N ARG A 141 -10.39 -8.26 -25.52
CA ARG A 141 -10.64 -9.63 -25.01
C ARG A 141 -10.24 -10.70 -26.02
N ALA A 142 -10.44 -10.44 -27.31
CA ALA A 142 -10.08 -11.37 -28.38
C ALA A 142 -8.56 -11.45 -28.63
N ARG A 143 -7.81 -10.36 -28.39
CA ARG A 143 -6.38 -10.26 -28.74
C ARG A 143 -5.44 -10.43 -27.55
N ASP A 144 -5.76 -9.83 -26.42
CA ASP A 144 -4.89 -9.78 -25.24
C ASP A 144 -5.70 -9.54 -23.95
N GLY A 145 -5.73 -10.56 -23.08
CA GLY A 145 -6.39 -10.47 -21.78
C GLY A 145 -5.81 -9.40 -20.85
N GLN A 146 -4.54 -9.04 -21.01
CA GLN A 146 -3.93 -7.97 -20.20
C GLN A 146 -4.44 -6.58 -20.61
N SER A 147 -4.58 -6.33 -21.92
CA SER A 147 -5.20 -5.12 -22.46
C SER A 147 -6.67 -5.01 -22.04
N ALA A 148 -7.41 -6.12 -22.03
CA ALA A 148 -8.79 -6.14 -21.53
C ALA A 148 -8.84 -5.72 -20.06
N ALA A 149 -8.06 -6.35 -19.18
CA ALA A 149 -8.04 -6.03 -17.75
C ALA A 149 -7.74 -4.55 -17.45
N LEU A 150 -6.83 -3.93 -18.22
CA LEU A 150 -6.50 -2.51 -18.10
C LEU A 150 -7.67 -1.60 -18.53
N LEU A 151 -8.34 -1.95 -19.62
CA LEU A 151 -9.50 -1.19 -20.10
C LEU A 151 -10.71 -1.35 -19.16
N GLU A 152 -10.92 -2.53 -18.58
CA GLU A 152 -11.95 -2.76 -17.56
C GLU A 152 -11.69 -1.91 -16.31
N ALA A 153 -10.45 -1.87 -15.83
CA ALA A 153 -10.06 -1.02 -14.70
C ALA A 153 -10.28 0.48 -14.99
N TYR A 154 -10.08 0.91 -16.23
CA TYR A 154 -10.37 2.27 -16.68
C TYR A 154 -11.88 2.58 -16.69
N LEU A 155 -12.68 1.67 -17.25
CA LEU A 155 -14.13 1.81 -17.32
C LEU A 155 -14.78 1.79 -15.93
N ASP A 156 -14.29 0.95 -15.02
CA ASP A 156 -14.74 0.91 -13.62
C ASP A 156 -14.54 2.23 -12.91
N ARG A 157 -13.38 2.85 -13.14
CA ARG A 157 -13.03 4.11 -12.49
C ARG A 157 -13.78 5.31 -13.06
N THR A 158 -14.03 5.33 -14.37
CA THR A 158 -14.65 6.47 -15.06
C THR A 158 -16.17 6.39 -15.13
N ARG A 159 -16.73 5.17 -15.24
CA ARG A 159 -18.17 4.92 -15.46
C ARG A 159 -18.83 4.05 -14.39
N GLY A 160 -18.08 3.53 -13.41
CA GLY A 160 -18.60 2.66 -12.34
C GLY A 160 -18.91 1.25 -12.82
N ASP A 161 -19.77 0.50 -12.13
CA ASP A 161 -20.08 -0.89 -12.50
C ASP A 161 -21.14 -1.04 -13.60
N ASN A 162 -21.81 0.05 -13.99
CA ASN A 162 -22.97 0.02 -14.88
C ASN A 162 -22.62 -0.37 -16.33
N TRP A 163 -21.38 -0.12 -16.77
CA TRP A 163 -20.95 -0.45 -18.13
C TRP A 163 -20.89 -1.97 -18.34
N ARG A 164 -20.64 -2.76 -17.29
CA ARG A 164 -20.63 -4.23 -17.37
C ARG A 164 -22.01 -4.79 -17.69
N THR A 165 -23.06 -4.23 -17.10
CA THR A 165 -24.44 -4.65 -17.37
C THR A 165 -24.87 -4.32 -18.80
N ALA A 166 -24.35 -3.22 -19.37
CA ALA A 166 -24.59 -2.84 -20.76
C ALA A 166 -23.81 -3.73 -21.76
N ASP A 167 -22.59 -4.13 -21.40
CA ASP A 167 -21.76 -5.06 -22.18
C ASP A 167 -22.35 -6.49 -22.17
N GLU A 168 -22.81 -6.97 -21.02
CA GLU A 168 -23.51 -8.27 -20.90
C GLU A 168 -24.85 -8.28 -21.65
N ALA A 169 -25.53 -7.13 -21.75
CA ALA A 169 -26.76 -7.00 -22.54
C ALA A 169 -26.52 -7.03 -24.06
N SER A 170 -25.28 -6.83 -24.52
CA SER A 170 -24.93 -6.78 -25.94
C SER A 170 -24.30 -8.06 -26.49
N ASP A 171 -23.84 -8.99 -25.64
CA ASP A 171 -23.20 -10.25 -26.07
C ASP A 171 -24.10 -11.52 -25.98
N HIS A 172 -25.34 -11.43 -25.49
CA HIS A 172 -26.23 -12.59 -25.46
C HIS A 172 -27.54 -12.35 -26.22
N GLY A 173 -27.67 -13.08 -27.35
CA GLY A 173 -28.93 -13.34 -28.05
C GLY A 173 -29.90 -14.20 -27.24
N ILE A 174 -30.27 -13.74 -26.05
CA ILE A 174 -31.38 -14.19 -25.22
C ILE A 174 -32.00 -12.88 -24.67
N PRO A 175 -33.28 -12.60 -24.91
CA PRO A 175 -33.83 -11.27 -24.68
C PRO A 175 -33.66 -10.84 -23.20
N PRO A 176 -33.09 -9.66 -22.92
CA PRO A 176 -33.09 -9.10 -21.59
C PRO A 176 -34.49 -8.55 -21.33
N ASN A 177 -35.23 -9.20 -20.44
CA ASN A 177 -36.42 -8.63 -19.86
C ASN A 177 -36.01 -7.42 -19.00
N THR A 178 -35.96 -6.25 -19.62
CA THR A 178 -35.74 -4.98 -18.94
C THR A 178 -37.08 -4.57 -18.34
N GLN A 179 -37.09 -4.32 -17.02
CA GLN A 179 -38.19 -3.73 -16.25
C GLN A 179 -39.43 -4.61 -16.08
N GLY A 180 -39.28 -5.66 -15.27
CA GLY A 180 -40.39 -6.25 -14.54
C GLY A 180 -39.88 -6.63 -13.17
N ALA A 181 -40.71 -6.47 -12.14
CA ALA A 181 -40.46 -6.98 -10.80
C ALA A 181 -39.69 -8.30 -10.84
N MET A 182 -38.66 -8.44 -10.00
CA MET A 182 -37.82 -9.61 -9.97
C MET A 182 -38.66 -10.90 -10.05
N SER A 183 -38.28 -11.85 -10.91
CA SER A 183 -39.14 -13.01 -11.14
C SER A 183 -39.11 -13.97 -9.94
N VAL A 184 -40.21 -14.69 -9.69
CA VAL A 184 -40.30 -15.68 -8.59
C VAL A 184 -39.16 -16.72 -8.68
N GLY A 185 -38.81 -17.15 -9.89
CA GLY A 185 -37.69 -18.09 -10.12
C GLY A 185 -36.32 -17.50 -9.76
N GLN A 186 -36.08 -16.24 -10.13
CA GLN A 186 -34.85 -15.52 -9.77
C GLN A 186 -34.77 -15.25 -8.27
N ALA A 187 -35.90 -14.96 -7.62
CA ALA A 187 -36.00 -14.76 -6.18
C ALA A 187 -35.66 -16.02 -5.39
N ALA A 188 -36.19 -17.16 -5.84
CA ALA A 188 -35.92 -18.49 -5.31
C ALA A 188 -34.43 -18.84 -5.43
N GLU A 189 -33.79 -18.53 -6.57
CA GLU A 189 -32.36 -18.77 -6.79
C GLU A 189 -31.48 -17.90 -5.88
N ILE A 190 -31.78 -16.61 -5.75
CA ILE A 190 -31.04 -15.68 -4.87
C ILE A 190 -31.11 -16.11 -3.40
N LEU A 191 -32.27 -16.60 -2.94
CA LEU A 191 -32.46 -17.08 -1.58
C LEU A 191 -32.02 -18.55 -1.39
N GLY A 192 -31.79 -19.29 -2.47
CA GLY A 192 -31.42 -20.71 -2.44
C GLY A 192 -32.55 -21.62 -1.95
N VAL A 193 -33.80 -21.27 -2.25
CA VAL A 193 -35.02 -21.99 -1.86
C VAL A 193 -35.84 -22.35 -3.11
N PRO A 194 -36.70 -23.37 -3.09
CA PRO A 194 -37.55 -23.67 -4.24
C PRO A 194 -38.64 -22.60 -4.44
N ALA A 195 -39.16 -22.47 -5.66
CA ALA A 195 -40.12 -21.41 -6.03
C ALA A 195 -41.49 -21.51 -5.33
N ASP A 196 -41.78 -22.69 -4.77
CA ASP A 196 -42.97 -23.00 -3.97
C ASP A 196 -42.67 -23.07 -2.45
N ALA A 197 -41.53 -22.53 -2.02
CA ALA A 197 -41.12 -22.53 -0.62
C ALA A 197 -42.14 -21.84 0.30
N SER A 198 -42.26 -22.37 1.52
CA SER A 198 -43.11 -21.77 2.55
C SER A 198 -42.54 -20.45 3.06
N ASN A 199 -43.39 -19.57 3.59
CA ASN A 199 -42.99 -18.27 4.13
C ASN A 199 -41.93 -18.40 5.27
N GLU A 200 -42.00 -19.50 6.02
CA GLU A 200 -41.04 -19.86 7.07
C GLU A 200 -39.65 -20.17 6.50
N GLU A 201 -39.59 -20.92 5.38
CA GLU A 201 -38.33 -21.26 4.68
C GLU A 201 -37.70 -20.02 4.03
N ILE A 202 -38.52 -19.16 3.41
CA ILE A 202 -38.09 -17.89 2.82
C ILE A 202 -37.46 -16.99 3.90
N THR A 203 -38.11 -16.87 5.06
CA THR A 203 -37.62 -16.03 6.18
C THR A 203 -36.34 -16.60 6.80
N ALA A 204 -36.21 -17.93 6.89
CA ALA A 204 -35.02 -18.58 7.41
C ALA A 204 -33.81 -18.40 6.46
N ALA A 205 -34.03 -18.52 5.15
CA ALA A 205 -33.01 -18.30 4.13
C ALA A 205 -32.53 -16.84 4.11
N HIS A 206 -33.45 -15.89 4.13
CA HIS A 206 -33.16 -14.44 4.21
C HIS A 206 -32.29 -14.10 5.42
N ARG A 207 -32.67 -14.58 6.61
CA ARG A 207 -31.92 -14.34 7.86
C ARG A 207 -30.50 -14.89 7.80
N ARG A 208 -30.32 -16.09 7.22
CA ARG A 208 -29.00 -16.71 7.06
C ARG A 208 -28.10 -15.90 6.14
N LEU A 209 -28.63 -15.41 5.02
CA LEU A 209 -27.89 -14.61 4.04
C LEU A 209 -27.49 -13.24 4.60
N ILE A 210 -28.42 -12.54 5.26
CA ILE A 210 -28.16 -11.25 5.90
C ILE A 210 -27.13 -11.38 7.04
N GLN A 211 -27.21 -12.43 7.85
CA GLN A 211 -26.23 -12.67 8.93
C GLN A 211 -24.82 -12.94 8.39
N LYS A 212 -24.71 -13.68 7.28
CA LYS A 212 -23.43 -13.91 6.59
C LYS A 212 -22.86 -12.61 6.02
N LEU A 213 -23.71 -11.78 5.42
CA LEU A 213 -23.34 -10.49 4.84
C LEU A 213 -22.84 -9.48 5.89
N HIS A 214 -23.47 -9.41 7.07
CA HIS A 214 -23.04 -8.51 8.15
C HIS A 214 -21.77 -8.94 8.88
N THR A 215 -21.36 -10.21 8.74
CA THR A 215 -20.11 -10.70 9.33
C THR A 215 -18.89 -10.17 8.57
N ASP A 216 -19.07 -9.84 7.29
CA ASP A 216 -18.07 -9.21 6.43
C ASP A 216 -18.26 -7.69 6.41
N ARG A 217 -17.40 -6.97 7.13
CA ARG A 217 -17.46 -5.50 7.23
C ARG A 217 -16.96 -4.84 5.95
N GLY A 218 -17.87 -4.12 5.26
CA GLY A 218 -17.53 -2.89 4.53
C GLY A 218 -17.73 -2.86 3.02
N GLY A 219 -18.93 -3.18 2.49
CA GLY A 219 -19.26 -2.89 1.08
C GLY A 219 -20.48 -3.58 0.48
N THR A 220 -21.54 -3.87 1.25
CA THR A 220 -22.60 -4.83 0.84
C THR A 220 -24.02 -4.25 0.74
N ASP A 221 -24.16 -2.93 0.57
CA ASP A 221 -25.48 -2.28 0.51
C ASP A 221 -26.32 -2.74 -0.69
N TYR A 222 -25.68 -2.95 -1.85
CA TYR A 222 -26.35 -3.45 -3.05
C TYR A 222 -26.82 -4.91 -2.90
N LEU A 223 -25.96 -5.79 -2.36
CA LEU A 223 -26.33 -7.19 -2.09
C LEU A 223 -27.46 -7.29 -1.06
N ALA A 224 -27.44 -6.44 -0.03
CA ALA A 224 -28.51 -6.39 0.96
C ALA A 224 -29.85 -5.97 0.31
N ALA A 225 -29.82 -4.99 -0.60
CA ALA A 225 -31.02 -4.57 -1.33
C ALA A 225 -31.58 -5.70 -2.20
N LEU A 226 -30.72 -6.42 -2.94
CA LEU A 226 -31.10 -7.55 -3.79
C LEU A 226 -31.72 -8.71 -2.99
N ILE A 227 -31.15 -9.03 -1.82
CA ILE A 227 -31.68 -10.09 -0.94
C ILE A 227 -33.06 -9.70 -0.36
N ASN A 228 -33.27 -8.41 -0.08
CA ASN A 228 -34.58 -7.92 0.41
C ASN A 228 -35.64 -7.99 -0.69
N GLU A 229 -35.30 -7.58 -1.92
CA GLU A 229 -36.19 -7.67 -3.07
C GLU A 229 -36.61 -9.13 -3.36
N ALA A 230 -35.71 -10.10 -3.14
CA ALA A 230 -36.01 -11.52 -3.24
C ALA A 230 -37.02 -12.07 -2.25
N ARG A 231 -36.90 -11.67 -0.99
CA ARG A 231 -37.92 -12.02 0.00
C ARG A 231 -39.27 -11.43 -0.36
N ASP A 232 -39.29 -10.14 -0.73
CA ASP A 232 -40.52 -9.41 -0.98
C ASP A 232 -41.25 -9.94 -2.23
N THR A 233 -40.50 -10.36 -3.25
CA THR A 233 -41.02 -11.00 -4.45
C THR A 233 -41.71 -12.34 -4.12
N LEU A 234 -41.02 -13.27 -3.44
CA LEU A 234 -41.60 -14.58 -3.10
C LEU A 234 -42.84 -14.46 -2.20
N ASN A 235 -42.83 -13.50 -1.27
CA ASN A 235 -43.96 -13.23 -0.38
C ASN A 235 -45.13 -12.53 -1.07
N SER A 236 -44.90 -11.85 -2.20
CA SER A 236 -45.96 -11.22 -2.99
C SER A 236 -46.65 -12.18 -3.97
N SER A 237 -46.01 -13.33 -4.24
CA SER A 237 -46.48 -14.34 -5.20
C SER A 237 -47.20 -15.55 -4.60
N GLY A 238 -47.35 -15.61 -3.26
CA GLY A 238 -48.07 -16.66 -2.52
C GLY A 238 -49.14 -16.09 -1.60
#